data_AF-B5VWF6-F1
#
_entry.id   AF-B5VWF6-F1
#
_cell.length_a   1.000
_cell.length_b   1.000
_cell.length_c   1.000
_cell.angle_alpha   90.00
_cell.angle_beta   90.00
_cell.angle_gamma   90.00
#
_symmetry.space_group_name_H-M   'P 1'
#
loop_
_entity.id
_entity.type
_entity.pdbx_description
1 polymer ?
#
loop_
_entity_poly.entity_id
_entity_poly.type
_entity_poly.pdbx_seq_one_letter_code
_entity_poly.pdbx_strand_id
1 'polypeptide(L)'
;MFTKGRWFAIFPEPVAVTPTEANGVIALDPGVRTFITGFDGSRFLELGSGDIGGITRLCQHLDDLMSRIAKEPCRSRRRRMRQAAQRMRTKIRNL
;
A
#
# COMPACT_ATOMS: atom_id res chain seq x y z
N MET A 1 20.85 4.79 0.83
CA MET A 1 20.48 3.35 0.89
C MET A 1 20.20 2.82 -0.51
N PHE A 2 20.86 1.74 -0.96
CA PHE A 2 20.52 1.06 -2.21
C PHE A 2 19.49 -0.05 -1.93
N THR A 3 18.31 0.02 -2.53
CA THR A 3 17.29 -1.03 -2.39
C THR A 3 16.60 -1.32 -3.72
N LYS A 4 16.55 -2.61 -4.09
CA LYS A 4 15.89 -3.11 -5.30
C LYS A 4 16.30 -2.39 -6.60
N GLY A 5 17.59 -2.07 -6.77
CA GLY A 5 18.08 -1.41 -7.99
C GLY A 5 17.97 0.11 -8.00
N ARG A 6 17.60 0.73 -6.87
CA ARG A 6 17.39 2.17 -6.76
C ARG A 6 18.18 2.74 -5.58
N TRP A 7 18.75 3.93 -5.77
CA TRP A 7 19.41 4.70 -4.71
C TRP A 7 18.41 5.65 -4.06
N PHE A 8 18.42 5.69 -2.74
CA PHE A 8 17.61 6.60 -1.94
C PHE A 8 18.53 7.39 -1.00
N ALA A 9 18.26 8.68 -0.90
CA ALA A 9 18.78 9.54 0.16
C ALA A 9 17.58 10.04 0.97
N ILE A 10 17.68 9.99 2.30
CA ILE A 10 16.64 10.44 3.23
C ILE A 10 17.25 11.57 4.02
N PHE A 11 16.69 12.76 3.87
CA PHE A 11 17.10 13.97 4.57
C PHE A 11 15.94 14.39 5.46
N PRO A 12 16.05 14.29 6.79
CA PRO A 12 15.00 14.78 7.67
C PRO A 12 15.01 16.31 7.63
N GLU A 13 13.83 16.89 7.40
CA GLU A 13 13.63 18.34 7.47
C GLU A 13 12.84 18.65 8.75
N PRO A 14 13.34 19.53 9.63
CA PRO A 14 12.58 19.97 10.79
C PRO A 14 11.33 20.73 10.33
N VAL A 15 10.15 20.23 10.70
CA VAL A 15 8.87 20.88 10.41
C VAL A 15 8.36 21.55 11.69
N ALA A 16 8.07 22.85 11.62
CA ALA A 16 7.45 23.57 12.72
C ALA A 16 6.00 23.06 12.90
N VAL A 17 5.68 22.59 14.11
CA VAL A 17 4.32 22.15 14.44
C VAL A 17 3.45 23.40 14.65
N THR A 18 2.45 23.58 13.80
CA THR A 18 1.42 24.61 13.99
C THR A 18 0.23 23.97 14.70
N PRO A 19 -0.10 24.38 15.93
CA PRO A 19 -1.29 23.89 16.62
C PRO A 19 -2.54 24.31 15.85
N THR A 20 -3.55 23.45 15.83
CA THR A 20 -4.85 23.77 15.25
C THR A 20 -5.73 24.47 16.28
N GLU A 21 -6.50 25.46 15.86
CA GLU A 21 -7.55 26.09 16.70
C GLU A 21 -8.88 25.30 16.65
N ALA A 22 -8.93 24.18 15.91
CA ALA A 22 -10.11 23.37 15.78
C ALA A 22 -10.47 22.68 17.11
N ASN A 23 -11.69 22.90 17.60
CA ASN A 23 -12.24 22.28 18.82
C ASN A 23 -13.07 21.01 18.55
N GLY A 24 -13.16 20.59 17.29
CA GLY A 24 -13.93 19.41 16.89
C GLY A 24 -13.21 18.10 17.23
N VAL A 25 -13.98 17.09 17.65
CA VAL A 25 -13.47 15.73 17.87
C VAL A 25 -14.07 14.81 16.81
N ILE A 26 -13.24 13.92 16.25
CA ILE A 26 -13.68 12.89 15.31
C ILE A 26 -13.26 11.52 15.85
N ALA A 27 -14.20 10.57 15.87
CA ALA A 27 -13.90 9.17 16.13
C ALA A 27 -13.38 8.53 14.83
N LEU A 28 -12.21 7.88 14.88
CA LEU A 28 -11.61 7.19 13.73
C LEU A 28 -11.70 5.68 13.94
N ASP A 29 -12.37 4.99 13.02
CA ASP A 29 -12.48 3.54 12.98
C ASP A 29 -11.77 2.96 11.74
N PRO A 30 -10.72 2.13 11.91
CA PRO A 30 -10.06 1.47 10.80
C PRO A 30 -10.89 0.30 10.27
N GLY A 31 -11.12 0.25 8.97
CA GLY A 31 -12.00 -0.73 8.34
C GLY A 31 -11.36 -1.52 7.19
N VAL A 32 -11.98 -2.64 6.83
CA VAL A 32 -11.59 -3.47 5.67
C VAL A 32 -12.23 -3.00 4.36
N ARG A 33 -13.36 -2.28 4.42
CA ARG A 33 -14.01 -1.71 3.23
C ARG A 33 -13.58 -0.27 2.93
N THR A 34 -13.27 0.46 4.00
CA THR A 34 -12.81 1.85 3.99
C THR A 34 -11.63 1.90 4.94
N PHE A 35 -10.47 2.37 4.46
CA PHE A 35 -9.23 2.33 5.22
C PHE A 35 -9.38 2.98 6.61
N ILE A 36 -9.97 4.19 6.64
CA ILE A 36 -10.34 4.88 7.87
C ILE A 36 -11.71 5.52 7.68
N THR A 37 -12.61 5.30 8.63
CA THR A 37 -13.90 6.01 8.70
C THR A 37 -13.88 6.95 9.90
N GLY A 38 -14.13 8.23 9.65
CA GLY A 38 -14.29 9.27 10.67
C GLY A 38 -15.76 9.55 10.95
N PHE A 39 -16.13 9.78 12.20
CA PHE A 39 -17.45 10.29 12.59
C PHE A 39 -17.34 11.43 13.59
N ASP A 40 -17.92 12.59 13.26
CA ASP A 40 -17.83 13.82 14.06
C ASP A 40 -19.08 14.09 14.94
N GLY A 41 -20.01 13.13 15.01
CA GLY A 41 -21.31 13.30 15.66
C GLY A 41 -22.44 13.67 14.70
N SER A 42 -22.13 14.15 13.49
CA SER A 42 -23.11 14.58 12.49
C SER A 42 -22.92 13.97 11.11
N ARG A 43 -21.68 13.68 10.73
CA ARG A 43 -21.30 13.24 9.38
C ARG A 43 -20.26 12.13 9.44
N PHE A 44 -20.30 11.28 8.42
CA PHE A 44 -19.27 10.27 8.17
C PHE A 44 -18.27 10.80 7.14
N LEU A 45 -16.98 10.61 7.43
CA LEU A 45 -15.85 10.85 6.53
C LEU A 45 -15.23 9.50 6.18
N GLU A 46 -15.22 9.13 4.91
CA GLU A 46 -14.58 7.88 4.47
C GLU A 46 -13.28 8.18 3.74
N LEU A 47 -12.17 7.68 4.26
CA LEU A 47 -10.86 7.74 3.62
C LEU A 47 -10.54 6.38 2.98
N GLY A 48 -10.29 6.40 1.67
CA GLY A 48 -9.95 5.19 0.91
C GLY A 48 -11.12 4.22 0.73
N SER A 49 -12.35 4.75 0.57
CA SER A 49 -13.52 3.91 0.26
C SER A 49 -13.38 3.28 -1.13
N GLY A 50 -13.58 1.97 -1.21
CA GLY A 50 -13.48 1.22 -2.48
C GLY A 50 -12.04 0.92 -2.96
N ASP A 51 -11.03 1.58 -2.40
CA ASP A 51 -9.63 1.41 -2.81
C ASP A 51 -9.00 0.09 -2.33
N ILE A 52 -9.47 -0.45 -1.20
CA ILE A 52 -9.01 -1.75 -0.68
C ILE A 52 -9.29 -2.88 -1.68
N GLY A 53 -10.38 -2.79 -2.45
CA GLY A 53 -10.65 -3.76 -3.51
C GLY A 53 -9.54 -3.79 -4.58
N GLY A 54 -8.91 -2.65 -4.86
CA GLY A 54 -7.75 -2.54 -5.75
C GLY A 54 -6.51 -3.22 -5.19
N ILE A 55 -6.19 -2.97 -3.92
CA ILE A 55 -5.05 -3.58 -3.23
C ILE A 55 -5.24 -5.10 -3.13
N THR A 56 -6.43 -5.57 -2.74
CA THR A 56 -6.75 -7.00 -2.65
C THR A 56 -6.55 -7.70 -4.00
N ARG A 57 -7.02 -7.12 -5.10
CA ARG A 57 -6.80 -7.67 -6.45
C ARG A 57 -5.32 -7.80 -6.79
N LEU A 58 -4.51 -6.78 -6.47
CA LEU A 58 -3.06 -6.83 -6.70
C LEU A 58 -2.39 -7.92 -5.86
N CYS A 59 -2.80 -8.10 -4.61
CA CYS A 59 -2.31 -9.17 -3.74
C CYS A 59 -2.69 -10.56 -4.28
N GLN A 60 -3.93 -10.76 -4.72
CA GLN A 60 -4.39 -12.00 -5.34
C GLN A 60 -3.60 -12.34 -6.61
N HIS A 61 -3.38 -11.36 -7.49
CA HIS A 61 -2.55 -11.56 -8.68
C HIS A 61 -1.09 -11.90 -8.32
N LEU A 62 -0.55 -11.32 -7.24
CA LEU A 62 0.79 -11.66 -6.78
C LEU A 62 0.86 -13.11 -6.30
N ASP A 63 -0.15 -13.56 -5.57
CA ASP A 63 -0.24 -14.92 -5.06
C ASP A 63 -0.37 -15.96 -6.19
N ASP A 64 -1.22 -15.71 -7.19
CA ASP A 64 -1.30 -16.54 -8.41
C ASP A 64 0.07 -16.63 -9.10
N LEU A 65 0.74 -15.49 -9.28
CA LEU A 65 2.05 -15.45 -9.92
C LEU A 65 3.09 -16.23 -9.12
N MET A 66 3.07 -16.16 -7.79
CA MET A 66 3.96 -16.92 -6.91
C MET A 66 3.70 -18.43 -7.00
N SER A 67 2.43 -18.84 -7.04
CA SER A 67 2.02 -20.22 -7.25
C SER A 67 2.52 -20.77 -8.59
N ARG A 68 2.43 -19.98 -9.66
CA ARG A 68 2.93 -20.35 -10.99
C ARG A 68 4.46 -20.40 -11.04
N ILE A 69 5.16 -19.51 -10.33
CA ILE A 69 6.62 -19.53 -10.20
C ILE A 69 7.10 -20.84 -9.56
N ALA A 70 6.41 -21.31 -8.52
CA ALA A 70 6.77 -22.55 -7.82
C ALA A 70 6.73 -23.78 -8.75
N LYS A 71 5.81 -23.78 -9.71
CA LYS A 71 5.58 -24.88 -10.66
C LYS A 71 6.36 -24.74 -11.99
N GLU A 72 7.03 -23.60 -12.24
CA GLU A 72 7.69 -23.33 -13.53
C GLU A 72 9.05 -24.05 -13.64
N PRO A 73 9.21 -25.05 -14.54
CA PRO A 73 10.46 -25.81 -14.68
C PRO A 73 11.58 -25.00 -15.36
N CYS A 74 11.25 -24.07 -16.26
CA CYS A 74 12.25 -23.34 -17.01
C CYS A 74 12.89 -22.23 -16.17
N ARG A 75 14.20 -22.33 -15.91
CA ARG A 75 14.96 -21.36 -15.09
C ARG A 75 14.87 -19.93 -15.62
N SER A 76 14.96 -19.74 -16.94
CA SER A 76 14.91 -18.40 -17.55
C SER A 76 13.52 -17.76 -17.42
N ARG A 77 12.45 -18.55 -17.58
CA ARG A 77 11.06 -18.11 -17.39
C ARG A 77 10.78 -17.82 -15.91
N ARG A 78 11.22 -18.69 -14.99
CA ARG A 78 11.14 -18.48 -13.54
C ARG A 78 11.80 -17.17 -13.12
N ARG A 79 12.97 -16.84 -13.68
CA ARG A 79 13.68 -15.56 -13.43
C ARG A 79 12.84 -14.36 -13.86
N ARG A 80 12.28 -14.38 -15.07
CA ARG A 80 11.42 -13.29 -15.59
C ARG A 80 10.15 -13.11 -14.76
N MET A 81 9.53 -14.21 -14.34
CA MET A 81 8.36 -14.17 -13.46
C MET A 81 8.69 -13.59 -12.08
N ARG A 82 9.84 -13.94 -11.49
CA ARG A 82 10.31 -13.33 -10.22
C ARG A 82 10.53 -11.82 -10.35
N GLN A 83 11.03 -11.36 -11.50
CA GLN A 83 11.15 -9.91 -11.76
C GLN A 83 9.78 -9.24 -11.84
N ALA A 84 8.79 -9.88 -12.47
CA ALA A 84 7.41 -9.39 -12.49
C ALA A 84 6.80 -9.32 -11.09
N ALA A 85 6.97 -10.38 -10.28
CA ALA A 85 6.54 -10.40 -8.88
C ALA A 85 7.19 -9.26 -8.07
N GLN A 86 8.45 -8.96 -8.33
CA GLN A 86 9.14 -7.86 -7.67
C GLN A 86 8.60 -6.48 -8.05
N ARG A 87 8.22 -6.28 -9.32
CA ARG A 87 7.54 -5.06 -9.76
C ARG A 87 6.19 -4.91 -9.06
N MET A 88 5.41 -5.98 -8.97
CA MET A 88 4.12 -5.99 -8.27
C MET A 88 4.26 -5.70 -6.77
N ARG A 89 5.22 -6.33 -6.07
CA ARG A 89 5.51 -6.02 -4.66
C ARG A 89 5.88 -4.57 -4.43
N THR A 90 6.62 -3.97 -5.39
CA THR A 90 6.98 -2.56 -5.31
C THR A 90 5.77 -1.66 -5.56
N LYS A 91 4.89 -2.02 -6.49
CA LYS A 91 3.62 -1.32 -6.72
C LYS A 91 2.75 -1.34 -5.46
N ILE A 92 2.50 -2.51 -4.88
CA ILE A 92 1.67 -2.67 -3.67
C ILE A 92 2.22 -1.85 -2.49
N ARG A 93 3.55 -1.80 -2.31
CA ARG A 93 4.18 -1.03 -1.22
C ARG A 93 4.08 0.49 -1.42
N ASN A 94 3.97 0.93 -2.66
CA ASN A 94 3.96 2.34 -3.02
C ASN A 94 2.53 2.87 -3.25
N LEU A 95 1.51 2.03 -3.01
CA LEU A 95 0.12 2.43 -2.83
C LEU A 95 -0.08 2.76 -1.35
#